data_AF-A0A3C1UQQ8-F1
#
_entry.id   AF-A0A3C1UQQ8-F1
#
_cell.length_a   1.000
_cell.length_b   1.000
_cell.length_c   1.000
_cell.angle_alpha   90.00
_cell.angle_beta   90.00
_cell.angle_gamma   90.00
#
_symmetry.space_group_name_H-M   'P 1'
#
loop_
_entity.id
_entity.type
_entity.pdbx_description
1 polymer ?
#
loop_
_entity_poly.entity_id
_entity_poly.type
_entity_poly.pdbx_seq_one_letter_code
_entity_poly.pdbx_strand_id
1 'polypeptide(L)'
;LKYESNPYLIEAMSDENASVRATAIRIAREQKMRVIDLIKRAVRDSSPAVRRECAIALNHSKSTLAPELWATIAMQYDGKDRFYLEALGIGAQGNEDVFFEAWMNLVNDDWDTPAGRDII
;
A
#
# COMPACT_ATOMS: atom_id res chain seq x y z
N LEU A 1 12.27 -22.01 -6.02
CA LEU A 1 13.26 -21.50 -5.05
C LEU A 1 13.84 -20.13 -5.46
N LYS A 2 13.01 -19.16 -5.84
CA LYS A 2 13.49 -17.76 -6.02
C LYS A 2 12.57 -16.90 -5.16
N TYR A 3 13.13 -15.98 -4.39
CA TYR A 3 12.43 -15.05 -3.50
C TYR A 3 12.09 -15.58 -2.08
N GLU A 4 12.98 -16.37 -1.47
CA GLU A 4 13.02 -16.45 -0.01
C GLU A 4 13.30 -15.06 0.58
N SER A 5 12.72 -14.80 1.74
CA SER A 5 12.82 -13.53 2.46
C SER A 5 14.27 -13.07 2.59
N ASN A 6 14.60 -11.91 2.05
CA ASN A 6 15.89 -11.28 2.28
C ASN A 6 15.93 -10.81 3.75
N PRO A 7 16.78 -11.38 4.62
CA PRO A 7 16.79 -11.06 6.04
C PRO A 7 17.06 -9.58 6.31
N TYR A 8 17.89 -8.94 5.47
CA TYR A 8 18.17 -7.51 5.58
C TYR A 8 16.95 -6.64 5.25
N LEU A 9 16.06 -7.09 4.36
CA LEU A 9 14.80 -6.37 4.13
C LEU A 9 13.87 -6.50 5.33
N ILE A 10 13.81 -7.67 5.97
CA ILE A 10 13.00 -7.85 7.19
C ILE A 10 13.52 -6.95 8.32
N GLU A 11 14.84 -6.87 8.49
CA GLU A 11 15.49 -6.00 9.46
C GLU A 11 15.20 -4.53 9.15
N ALA A 12 15.39 -4.10 7.90
CA ALA A 12 15.10 -2.73 7.46
C ALA A 12 13.63 -2.34 7.64
N MET A 13 12.69 -3.29 7.54
CA MET A 13 11.27 -3.04 7.83
C MET A 13 10.98 -2.80 9.32
N SER A 14 11.92 -3.13 10.22
CA SER A 14 11.81 -2.89 11.66
C SER A 14 12.59 -1.65 12.12
N ASP A 15 13.24 -0.94 11.20
CA ASP A 15 14.03 0.26 11.49
C ASP A 15 13.14 1.40 11.99
N GLU A 16 13.62 2.18 12.96
CA GLU A 16 12.89 3.33 13.51
C GLU A 16 12.67 4.42 12.44
N ASN A 17 13.60 4.55 11.49
CA ASN A 17 13.55 5.51 10.41
C ASN A 17 12.60 5.05 9.29
N ALA A 18 11.51 5.80 9.11
CA ALA A 18 10.52 5.53 8.07
C ALA A 18 11.10 5.51 6.64
N SER A 19 12.15 6.27 6.35
CA SER A 19 12.81 6.27 5.05
C SER A 19 13.52 4.95 4.76
N VAL A 20 14.07 4.29 5.80
CA VAL A 20 14.68 2.96 5.66
C VAL A 20 13.60 1.92 5.37
N ARG A 21 12.50 1.93 6.12
CA ARG A 21 11.35 1.04 5.90
C ARG A 21 10.76 1.20 4.49
N ALA A 22 10.53 2.43 4.03
CA ALA A 22 10.03 2.70 2.68
C ALA A 22 11.03 2.23 1.61
N THR A 23 12.34 2.44 1.83
CA THR A 23 13.38 1.98 0.90
C THR A 23 13.41 0.46 0.79
N ALA A 24 13.16 -0.27 1.87
CA ALA A 24 13.08 -1.74 1.84
C ALA A 24 11.96 -2.24 0.89
N ILE A 25 10.80 -1.59 0.90
CA ILE A 25 9.68 -1.91 -0.02
C ILE A 25 10.08 -1.60 -1.46
N ARG A 26 10.73 -0.45 -1.72
CA ARG A 26 11.27 -0.10 -3.05
C ARG A 26 12.23 -1.16 -3.57
N ILE A 27 13.22 -1.53 -2.77
CA ILE A 27 14.22 -2.54 -3.13
C ILE A 27 13.54 -3.88 -3.46
N ALA A 28 12.57 -4.30 -2.65
CA ALA A 28 11.84 -5.54 -2.90
C ALA A 28 11.10 -5.51 -4.25
N ARG A 29 10.46 -4.38 -4.60
CA ARG A 29 9.80 -4.20 -5.90
C ARG A 29 10.80 -4.21 -7.05
N GLU A 30 11.89 -3.45 -6.96
CA GLU A 30 12.93 -3.37 -8.00
C GLU A 30 13.59 -4.72 -8.26
N GLN A 31 13.78 -5.53 -7.21
CA GLN A 31 14.31 -6.89 -7.31
C GLN A 31 13.26 -7.94 -7.73
N LYS A 32 12.03 -7.51 -8.05
CA LYS A 32 10.90 -8.37 -8.43
C LYS A 32 10.61 -9.46 -7.40
N MET A 33 10.83 -9.15 -6.12
CA MET A 33 10.48 -10.03 -5.01
C MET A 33 8.98 -10.04 -4.79
N ARG A 34 8.49 -11.03 -4.04
CA ARG A 34 7.10 -11.07 -3.60
C ARG A 34 6.86 -10.00 -2.51
N VAL A 35 6.46 -8.80 -2.92
CA VAL A 35 6.27 -7.64 -2.03
C VAL A 35 5.07 -7.74 -1.08
N ILE A 36 4.12 -8.62 -1.37
CA ILE A 36 2.87 -8.77 -0.59
C ILE A 36 3.13 -9.01 0.90
N ASP A 37 4.12 -9.83 1.25
CA ASP A 37 4.42 -10.11 2.67
C ASP A 37 5.00 -8.89 3.40
N LEU A 38 5.73 -8.02 2.70
CA LEU A 38 6.23 -6.77 3.27
C LEU A 38 5.11 -5.76 3.43
N ILE A 39 4.22 -5.66 2.43
CA ILE A 39 3.05 -4.78 2.48
C ILE A 39 2.15 -5.19 3.66
N LYS A 40 1.87 -6.48 3.86
CA LYS A 40 1.10 -6.97 5.02
C LYS A 40 1.64 -6.47 6.36
N ARG A 41 2.96 -6.33 6.49
CA ARG A 41 3.61 -5.85 7.72
C ARG A 41 3.52 -4.34 7.90
N ALA A 42 3.46 -3.58 6.80
CA ALA A 42 3.56 -2.13 6.80
C ALA A 42 2.31 -1.39 6.29
N VAL A 43 1.23 -2.12 6.00
CA VAL A 43 -0.03 -1.55 5.50
C VAL A 43 -0.63 -0.53 6.47
N ARG A 44 -0.36 -0.68 7.78
CA ARG A 44 -0.74 0.25 8.88
C ARG A 44 0.46 0.96 9.50
N ASP A 45 1.56 1.12 8.75
CA ASP A 45 2.73 1.86 9.24
C ASP A 45 2.33 3.28 9.67
N SER A 46 2.89 3.76 10.78
CA SER A 46 2.61 5.09 11.31
C SER A 46 2.99 6.20 10.32
N SER A 47 4.01 5.97 9.49
CA SER A 47 4.46 6.92 8.49
C SER A 47 3.62 6.85 7.21
N PRO A 48 2.99 7.95 6.77
CA PRO A 48 2.31 8.00 5.48
C PRO A 48 3.28 7.76 4.31
N ALA A 49 4.59 8.04 4.45
CA ALA A 49 5.57 7.73 3.43
C ALA A 49 5.72 6.22 3.18
N VAL A 50 5.67 5.42 4.24
CA VAL A 50 5.73 3.95 4.13
C VAL A 50 4.43 3.41 3.53
N ARG A 51 3.28 3.91 3.97
CA ARG A 51 1.97 3.50 3.42
C ARG A 51 1.83 3.83 1.93
N ARG A 52 2.32 5.00 1.50
CA ARG A 52 2.40 5.36 0.06
C ARG A 52 3.24 4.37 -0.73
N GLU A 53 4.38 3.96 -0.18
CA GLU A 53 5.22 2.97 -0.85
C GLU A 53 4.55 1.61 -0.96
N CYS A 54 3.81 1.20 0.08
CA CYS A 54 2.96 0.03 0.02
C CYS A 54 1.93 0.12 -1.11
N ALA A 55 1.26 1.27 -1.29
CA ALA A 55 0.29 1.47 -2.37
C ALA A 55 0.94 1.32 -3.74
N ILE A 56 2.06 2.02 -3.99
CA ILE A 56 2.79 1.95 -5.26
C ILE A 56 3.27 0.52 -5.55
N ALA A 57 3.69 -0.22 -4.52
CA ALA A 57 4.12 -1.61 -4.66
C ALA A 57 2.99 -2.59 -5.02
N LEU A 58 1.72 -2.18 -4.92
CA LEU A 58 0.57 -2.96 -5.40
C LEU A 58 0.29 -2.78 -6.90
N ASN A 59 0.95 -1.82 -7.57
CA ASN A 59 0.75 -1.58 -9.00
C ASN A 59 0.98 -2.89 -9.81
N HIS A 60 0.00 -3.24 -10.63
CA HIS A 60 -0.06 -4.47 -11.44
C HIS A 60 0.13 -5.78 -10.65
N SER A 61 -0.13 -5.75 -9.34
CA SER A 61 -0.11 -6.94 -8.51
C SER A 61 -1.20 -7.93 -8.95
N LYS A 62 -0.82 -9.20 -9.07
CA LYS A 62 -1.73 -10.33 -9.38
C LYS A 62 -2.17 -11.09 -8.12
N SER A 63 -1.79 -10.59 -6.95
CA SER A 63 -2.14 -11.23 -5.68
C SER A 63 -3.62 -11.04 -5.38
N THR A 64 -4.30 -12.12 -5.00
CA THR A 64 -5.69 -12.05 -4.50
C THR A 64 -5.83 -11.24 -3.21
N LEU A 65 -4.72 -10.97 -2.50
CA LEU A 65 -4.69 -10.12 -1.30
C LEU A 65 -4.54 -8.62 -1.62
N ALA A 66 -4.22 -8.26 -2.87
CA ALA A 66 -3.95 -6.88 -3.23
C ALA A 66 -5.14 -5.93 -2.97
N PRO A 67 -6.39 -6.30 -3.28
CA PRO A 67 -7.54 -5.41 -3.04
C PRO A 67 -7.74 -5.06 -1.56
N GLU A 68 -7.71 -6.05 -0.67
CA GLU A 68 -7.87 -5.82 0.79
C GLU A 68 -6.74 -4.96 1.37
N LEU A 69 -5.50 -5.19 0.90
CA LEU A 69 -4.35 -4.41 1.33
C LEU A 69 -4.45 -2.97 0.83
N TRP A 70 -4.81 -2.76 -0.43
CA TRP A 70 -5.00 -1.43 -0.98
C TRP A 70 -6.12 -0.68 -0.23
N ALA A 71 -7.26 -1.32 -0.02
CA ALA A 71 -8.38 -0.75 0.74
C ALA A 71 -7.97 -0.32 2.15
N THR A 72 -7.17 -1.15 2.84
CA THR A 72 -6.63 -0.80 4.17
C THR A 72 -5.73 0.43 4.14
N ILE A 73 -4.96 0.62 3.07
CA ILE A 73 -4.12 1.82 2.87
C ILE A 73 -5.01 3.03 2.60
N ALA A 74 -5.99 2.89 1.70
CA ALA A 74 -6.93 3.95 1.33
C ALA A 74 -7.75 4.45 2.54
N MET A 75 -8.17 3.57 3.45
CA MET A 75 -8.83 3.94 4.71
C MET A 75 -8.00 4.86 5.63
N GLN A 76 -6.69 4.99 5.39
CA GLN A 76 -5.79 5.81 6.20
C GLN A 76 -5.39 7.11 5.50
N TYR A 77 -6.02 7.42 4.35
CA TYR A 77 -5.90 8.71 3.70
C TYR A 77 -6.74 9.76 4.43
N ASP A 78 -6.15 10.92 4.71
CA ASP A 78 -6.76 11.98 5.53
C ASP A 78 -7.36 13.14 4.71
N GLY A 79 -7.34 13.05 3.38
CA GLY A 79 -7.79 14.11 2.48
C GLY A 79 -6.81 15.28 2.32
N LYS A 80 -5.57 15.19 2.84
CA LYS A 80 -4.61 16.31 2.82
C LYS A 80 -3.36 16.04 1.99
N ASP A 81 -2.80 14.83 2.10
CA ASP A 81 -1.57 14.47 1.37
C ASP A 81 -1.89 14.07 -0.09
N ARG A 82 -1.77 15.01 -1.04
CA ARG A 82 -2.00 14.71 -2.46
C ARG A 82 -1.04 13.68 -3.05
N PHE A 83 0.16 13.53 -2.50
CA PHE A 83 1.05 12.46 -2.93
C PHE A 83 0.58 11.09 -2.42
N TYR A 84 -0.21 11.06 -1.35
CA TYR A 84 -0.87 9.85 -0.89
C TYR A 84 -1.95 9.41 -1.86
N LEU A 85 -2.79 10.35 -2.27
CA LEU A 85 -3.83 10.09 -3.25
C LEU A 85 -3.24 9.61 -4.58
N GLU A 86 -2.17 10.25 -5.07
CA GLU A 86 -1.47 9.81 -6.27
C GLU A 86 -0.90 8.39 -6.13
N ALA A 87 -0.31 8.06 -4.97
CA ALA A 87 0.20 6.72 -4.71
C ALA A 87 -0.90 5.65 -4.71
N LEU A 88 -2.10 5.98 -4.22
CA LEU A 88 -3.28 5.12 -4.31
C LEU A 88 -3.69 4.90 -5.76
N GLY A 89 -3.77 5.96 -6.57
CA GLY A 89 -4.10 5.89 -7.99
C GLY A 89 -3.10 5.04 -8.79
N ILE A 90 -1.80 5.28 -8.63
CA ILE A 90 -0.74 4.48 -9.26
C ILE A 90 -0.84 3.01 -8.82
N GLY A 91 -1.07 2.76 -7.53
CA GLY A 91 -1.19 1.41 -6.98
C GLY A 91 -2.40 0.63 -7.53
N ALA A 92 -3.49 1.34 -7.83
CA ALA A 92 -4.73 0.76 -8.35
C ALA A 92 -4.73 0.53 -9.86
N GLN A 93 -3.74 1.03 -10.60
CA GLN A 93 -3.74 1.01 -12.06
C GLN A 93 -3.96 -0.40 -12.65
N GLY A 94 -5.04 -0.56 -13.42
CA GLY A 94 -5.50 -1.82 -14.03
C GLY A 94 -6.24 -2.78 -13.09
N ASN A 95 -6.45 -2.40 -11.83
CA ASN A 95 -7.20 -3.12 -10.79
C ASN A 95 -8.22 -2.20 -10.09
N GLU A 96 -8.59 -1.09 -10.71
CA GLU A 96 -9.35 0.00 -10.10
C GLU A 96 -10.68 -0.50 -9.53
N ASP A 97 -11.47 -1.23 -10.33
CA ASP A 97 -12.79 -1.72 -9.95
C ASP A 97 -12.72 -2.62 -8.69
N VAL A 98 -11.82 -3.60 -8.69
CA VAL A 98 -11.70 -4.57 -7.57
C VAL A 98 -11.14 -3.93 -6.31
N PHE A 99 -10.26 -2.93 -6.45
CA PHE A 99 -9.71 -2.20 -5.31
C PHE A 99 -10.74 -1.23 -4.72
N PHE A 100 -11.48 -0.53 -5.58
CA PHE A 100 -12.56 0.35 -5.18
C PHE A 100 -13.69 -0.42 -4.50
N GLU A 101 -14.10 -1.58 -5.03
CA GLU A 101 -15.08 -2.46 -4.38
C GLU A 101 -14.62 -2.90 -2.98
N ALA A 102 -13.34 -3.30 -2.84
CA ALA A 102 -12.78 -3.67 -1.56
C ALA A 102 -12.78 -2.50 -0.56
N TRP A 103 -12.50 -1.27 -1.02
CA TRP A 103 -12.55 -0.07 -0.19
C TRP A 103 -13.98 0.28 0.20
N MET A 104 -14.93 0.25 -0.73
CA MET A 104 -16.35 0.50 -0.44
C MET A 104 -16.91 -0.47 0.60
N ASN A 105 -16.54 -1.75 0.51
CA ASN A 105 -16.91 -2.75 1.52
C ASN A 105 -16.32 -2.47 2.90
N LEU A 106 -15.16 -1.80 2.97
CA LEU A 106 -14.47 -1.51 4.23
C LEU A 106 -14.92 -0.18 4.86
N VAL A 107 -15.16 0.85 4.05
CA VAL A 107 -15.65 2.16 4.51
C VAL A 107 -17.15 2.16 4.79
N ASN A 108 -17.90 1.26 4.13
CA ASN A 108 -19.35 1.14 4.28
C ASN A 108 -20.07 2.49 4.07
N ASP A 109 -20.96 2.89 4.97
CA ASP A 109 -21.75 4.13 4.87
C ASP A 109 -20.94 5.41 5.15
N ASP A 110 -19.68 5.28 5.62
CA ASP A 110 -18.83 6.41 6.02
C ASP A 110 -18.01 7.01 4.85
N TRP A 111 -18.34 6.67 3.61
CA TRP A 111 -17.60 7.13 2.42
C TRP A 111 -17.77 8.63 2.15
N ASP A 112 -18.90 9.23 2.56
CA ASP A 112 -19.27 10.61 2.20
C ASP A 112 -18.56 11.67 3.06
N THR A 113 -17.23 11.60 3.07
CA THR A 113 -16.32 12.57 3.67
C THR A 113 -15.50 13.25 2.58
N PRO A 114 -14.88 14.42 2.82
CA PRO A 114 -13.96 15.01 1.84
C PRO A 114 -12.86 14.04 1.38
N ALA A 115 -12.26 13.30 2.31
CA ALA A 115 -11.23 12.30 1.99
C ALA A 115 -11.77 11.09 1.21
N GLY A 116 -12.98 10.63 1.52
CA GLY A 116 -13.62 9.53 0.81
C GLY A 116 -14.05 9.93 -0.60
N ARG A 117 -14.53 11.16 -0.80
CA ARG A 117 -14.86 11.71 -2.12
C ARG A 117 -13.65 11.86 -3.03
N ASP A 118 -12.45 12.05 -2.48
CA ASP A 118 -11.21 12.06 -3.26
C ASP A 118 -10.84 10.67 -3.80
N ILE A 119 -11.33 9.58 -3.16
CA ILE A 119 -11.06 8.19 -3.57
C ILE A 119 -12.02 7.73 -4.69
N ILE A 120 -13.17 8.40 -4.83
CA ILE A 120 -14.22 8.14 -5.85
C ILE A 120 -13.88 8.88 -7.15
#